data_AF-A0A8H8N7W7-F1
#
_entry.id   AF-A0A8H8N7W7-F1
#
_cell.length_a   1.000
_cell.length_b   1.000
_cell.length_c   1.000
_cell.angle_alpha   90.00
_cell.angle_beta   90.00
_cell.angle_gamma   90.00
#
_symmetry.space_group_name_H-M   'P 1'
#
loop_
_entity.id
_entity.type
_entity.pdbx_description
1 polymer ?
#
loop_
_entity_poly.entity_id
_entity_poly.type
_entity_poly.pdbx_seq_one_letter_code
_entity_poly.pdbx_strand_id
1 'polypeptide(L)'
;MPLSSGRTDRSGSHSDHDIITKEASQADLVVNCADADDLPLIKAILKGMKQGKIWSQDADFDSYQISGTSVVGDPPSGEATEWSKKVWNDANPEDIRSIDIKQPHRTIDVEIFEAHDRREVDAYIVCPSCIYGIGDGPVKRITQQSPTSSGLHSARKRSNLYILVIKHALKVREEGKTTSAYENFYFGSAGTHEWGSVAKSLAPLLHEKKRVESPEAVSIKLGSDLDFNIGNNSVSTADRGARSAGSHTTSRWRRA
;
A
#
# COMPACT_ATOMS: atom_id res chain seq x y z
N MET A 1 -8.51 33.65 9.04
CA MET A 1 -7.03 33.78 9.16
C MET A 1 -6.41 32.79 8.19
N PRO A 2 -5.36 33.13 7.44
CA PRO A 2 -4.67 32.13 6.62
C PRO A 2 -3.93 31.19 7.58
N LEU A 3 -4.18 29.89 7.47
CA LEU A 3 -3.35 28.87 8.12
C LEU A 3 -1.94 29.04 7.54
N SER A 4 -1.01 29.59 8.31
CA SER A 4 0.41 29.48 7.98
C SER A 4 0.74 27.99 8.08
N SER A 5 0.88 27.30 6.95
CA SER A 5 1.34 25.92 6.95
C SER A 5 2.82 25.91 7.33
N GLY A 6 3.09 25.97 8.63
CA GLY A 6 4.43 25.79 9.19
C GLY A 6 4.85 24.35 8.97
N ARG A 7 5.45 24.07 7.81
CA ARG A 7 6.08 22.78 7.55
C ARG A 7 7.30 22.69 8.45
N THR A 8 7.27 21.73 9.38
CA THR A 8 8.43 21.38 10.20
C THR A 8 9.02 20.10 9.65
N ASP A 9 10.23 20.18 9.10
CA ASP A 9 10.97 18.99 8.66
C ASP A 9 11.87 18.50 9.79
N ARG A 10 11.87 17.19 10.03
CA ARG A 10 12.79 16.50 10.96
C ARG A 10 13.61 15.50 10.16
N SER A 11 14.92 15.49 10.35
CA SER A 11 15.81 14.47 9.78
C SER A 11 16.05 13.38 10.81
N GLY A 12 15.96 12.11 10.38
CA GLY A 12 16.17 10.94 11.24
C GLY A 12 16.03 9.63 10.47
N SER A 13 16.21 8.52 11.18
CA SER A 13 15.96 7.16 10.72
C SER A 13 14.61 6.66 11.23
N HIS A 14 14.02 5.67 10.55
CA HIS A 14 12.85 4.96 11.07
C HIS A 14 13.14 4.18 12.37
N SER A 15 14.42 4.00 12.72
CA SER A 15 14.86 3.43 14.00
C SER A 15 14.91 4.43 15.17
N ASP A 16 14.69 5.74 14.92
CA ASP A 16 14.69 6.78 15.96
C ASP A 16 13.34 6.79 16.72
N HIS A 17 13.00 5.67 17.34
CA HIS A 17 11.68 5.40 17.92
C HIS A 17 11.23 6.44 18.96
N ASP A 18 12.16 7.03 19.71
CA ASP A 18 11.83 8.07 20.69
C ASP A 18 11.37 9.37 20.02
N ILE A 19 12.00 9.73 18.88
CA ILE A 19 11.59 10.87 18.07
C ILE A 19 10.22 10.59 17.45
N ILE A 20 10.06 9.40 16.85
CA ILE A 20 8.80 8.99 16.21
C ILE A 20 7.65 8.97 17.22
N THR A 21 7.85 8.38 18.39
CA THR A 21 6.85 8.33 19.46
C THR A 21 6.43 9.74 19.88
N LYS A 22 7.42 10.64 20.04
CA LYS A 22 7.16 12.02 20.45
C LYS A 22 6.42 12.84 19.40
N GLU A 23 6.81 12.73 18.13
CA GLU A 23 6.15 13.49 17.06
C GLU A 23 4.75 12.93 16.77
N ALA A 24 4.58 11.59 16.82
CA ALA A 24 3.27 10.96 16.68
C ALA A 24 2.30 11.36 17.80
N SER A 25 2.77 11.55 19.04
CA SER A 25 1.91 12.01 20.15
C SER A 25 1.44 13.46 20.02
N GLN A 26 2.00 14.23 19.08
CA GLN A 26 1.61 15.62 18.82
C GLN A 26 0.80 15.77 17.53
N ALA A 27 0.61 14.68 16.79
CA ALA A 27 -0.04 14.70 15.49
C ALA A 27 -1.54 14.38 15.58
N ASP A 28 -2.33 15.01 14.71
CA ASP A 28 -3.73 14.65 14.44
C ASP A 28 -3.85 13.61 13.32
N LEU A 29 -2.77 13.33 12.62
CA LEU A 29 -2.71 12.30 11.58
C LEU A 29 -1.26 11.90 11.38
N VAL A 30 -0.98 10.61 11.52
CA VAL A 30 0.30 10.02 11.10
C VAL A 30 0.07 9.24 9.81
N VAL A 31 0.87 9.51 8.79
CA VAL A 31 0.90 8.72 7.55
C VAL A 31 2.26 8.03 7.46
N ASN A 32 2.32 6.73 7.72
CA ASN A 32 3.57 5.98 7.56
C ASN A 32 3.77 5.55 6.11
N CYS A 33 4.81 6.10 5.48
CA CYS A 33 5.29 5.69 4.16
C CYS A 33 6.74 5.21 4.17
N ALA A 34 7.31 4.94 5.34
CA ALA A 34 8.73 4.62 5.50
C ALA A 34 9.00 3.14 5.22
N ASP A 35 8.33 2.25 5.96
CA ASP A 35 8.49 0.81 5.85
C ASP A 35 7.20 0.10 6.32
N ALA A 36 6.76 -0.89 5.56
CA ALA A 36 5.58 -1.73 5.84
C ALA A 36 5.93 -2.99 6.64
N ASP A 37 7.21 -3.29 6.80
CA ASP A 37 7.74 -4.51 7.42
C ASP A 37 8.46 -4.23 8.75
N ASP A 38 8.59 -2.96 9.16
CA ASP A 38 9.26 -2.56 10.41
C ASP A 38 8.27 -2.53 11.59
N LEU A 39 8.14 -3.67 12.29
CA LEU A 39 7.30 -3.77 13.48
C LEU A 39 7.71 -2.80 14.62
N PRO A 40 9.01 -2.64 14.97
CA PRO A 40 9.44 -1.61 15.91
C PRO A 40 8.97 -0.18 15.58
N LEU A 41 9.05 0.24 14.32
CA LEU A 41 8.55 1.54 13.86
C LEU A 41 7.05 1.68 14.14
N ILE A 42 6.26 0.67 13.77
CA ILE A 42 4.80 0.68 13.97
C ILE A 42 4.45 0.79 15.45
N LYS A 43 5.14 0.04 16.31
CA LYS A 43 4.94 0.14 17.75
C LYS A 43 5.28 1.51 18.30
N ALA A 44 6.32 2.17 17.77
CA ALA A 44 6.65 3.54 18.16
C ALA A 44 5.55 4.54 17.75
N ILE A 45 5.02 4.42 16.53
CA ILE A 45 3.90 5.24 16.04
C ILE A 45 2.66 5.03 16.92
N LEU A 46 2.22 3.78 17.09
CA LEU A 46 1.03 3.45 17.88
C LEU A 46 1.17 3.90 19.34
N LYS A 47 2.37 3.73 19.93
CA LYS A 47 2.68 4.24 21.27
C LYS A 47 2.53 5.76 21.33
N GLY A 48 3.05 6.48 20.35
CA GLY A 48 2.93 7.94 20.27
C GLY A 48 1.47 8.39 20.16
N MET A 49 0.73 7.83 19.19
CA MET A 49 -0.69 8.14 19.00
C MET A 49 -1.50 7.89 20.29
N LYS A 50 -1.28 6.76 20.95
CA LYS A 50 -1.91 6.42 22.23
C LYS A 50 -1.52 7.38 23.38
N GLN A 51 -0.30 7.92 23.38
CA GLN A 51 0.16 8.88 24.40
C GLN A 51 -0.40 10.28 24.19
N GLY A 52 -0.54 10.70 22.94
CA GLY A 52 -0.99 12.04 22.57
C GLY A 52 -2.44 12.31 22.96
N LYS A 53 -3.24 11.25 23.11
CA LYS A 53 -4.68 11.35 23.33
C LYS A 53 -5.10 10.40 24.45
N ILE A 54 -5.78 10.93 25.47
CA ILE A 54 -6.74 10.11 26.23
C ILE A 54 -7.84 9.80 25.22
N TRP A 55 -8.05 8.53 24.86
CA TRP A 55 -9.16 8.16 23.98
C TRP A 55 -10.47 8.65 24.61
N SER A 56 -11.00 9.75 24.09
CA SER A 56 -12.37 10.21 24.32
C SER A 56 -13.08 10.18 22.98
N GLN A 57 -14.40 10.09 22.98
CA GLN A 57 -15.22 10.18 21.76
C GLN A 57 -14.99 11.49 20.97
N ASP A 58 -14.28 12.46 21.55
CA ASP A 58 -13.99 13.78 20.99
C ASP A 58 -12.56 13.92 20.43
N ALA A 59 -11.75 12.85 20.43
CA ALA A 59 -10.33 12.92 20.05
C ALA A 59 -10.11 12.95 18.52
N ASP A 60 -9.18 13.79 18.04
CA ASP A 60 -8.92 14.06 16.61
C ASP A 60 -8.02 13.07 15.87
N PHE A 61 -8.60 12.22 15.02
CA PHE A 61 -8.07 11.40 13.90
C PHE A 61 -6.73 10.65 14.11
N ASP A 62 -6.71 9.40 13.63
CA ASP A 62 -5.73 8.43 14.08
C ASP A 62 -5.07 7.70 12.89
N SER A 63 -3.95 7.03 13.17
CA SER A 63 -2.88 6.74 12.22
C SER A 63 -3.25 5.96 10.94
N TYR A 64 -2.53 6.26 9.88
CA TYR A 64 -2.62 5.63 8.56
C TYR A 64 -1.32 4.90 8.20
N GLN A 65 -1.43 3.66 7.69
CA GLN A 65 -0.30 2.80 7.33
C GLN A 65 -0.28 2.37 5.85
N ILE A 66 0.93 2.24 5.31
CA ILE A 66 1.22 1.52 4.07
C ILE A 66 1.49 0.03 4.33
N SER A 67 0.74 -0.82 3.65
CA SER A 67 1.04 -2.25 3.44
C SER A 67 1.41 -2.47 1.95
N GLY A 68 1.29 -3.67 1.41
CA GLY A 68 1.55 -3.99 0.00
C GLY A 68 0.85 -5.28 -0.45
N THR A 69 0.47 -5.41 -1.74
CA THR A 69 -0.32 -6.59 -2.20
C THR A 69 0.40 -7.93 -2.11
N SER A 70 1.70 -7.94 -1.84
CA SER A 70 2.44 -9.15 -1.46
C SER A 70 1.81 -9.89 -0.27
N VAL A 71 1.00 -9.22 0.56
CA VAL A 71 0.22 -9.83 1.66
C VAL A 71 -0.77 -10.91 1.20
N VAL A 72 -1.16 -10.91 -0.08
CA VAL A 72 -2.00 -11.97 -0.67
C VAL A 72 -1.25 -12.81 -1.73
N GLY A 73 0.07 -12.64 -1.81
CA GLY A 73 0.91 -13.38 -2.75
C GLY A 73 0.93 -14.88 -2.46
N ASP A 74 1.05 -15.70 -3.51
CA ASP A 74 1.50 -17.08 -3.38
C ASP A 74 3.02 -17.20 -3.60
N PRO A 75 3.67 -18.21 -2.99
CA PRO A 75 5.03 -18.53 -3.34
C PRO A 75 5.14 -18.92 -4.82
N PRO A 76 6.24 -18.54 -5.50
CA PRO A 76 6.48 -18.89 -6.90
C PRO A 76 6.63 -20.40 -7.04
N SER A 77 5.54 -21.09 -7.33
CA SER A 77 5.47 -22.55 -7.46
C SER A 77 5.53 -23.03 -8.90
N GLY A 78 5.36 -22.11 -9.87
CA GLY A 78 5.38 -22.41 -11.30
C GLY A 78 4.09 -23.03 -11.81
N GLU A 79 3.13 -23.26 -10.93
CA GLU A 79 1.82 -23.82 -11.22
C GLU A 79 0.72 -22.93 -10.64
N ALA A 80 -0.43 -22.90 -11.31
CA ALA A 80 -1.59 -22.15 -10.81
C ALA A 80 -2.26 -22.91 -9.65
N THR A 81 -1.91 -22.56 -8.42
CA THR A 81 -2.57 -23.06 -7.20
C THR A 81 -3.97 -22.47 -7.03
N GLU A 82 -4.83 -23.08 -6.20
CA GLU A 82 -6.13 -22.48 -5.87
C GLU A 82 -6.00 -21.11 -5.18
N TRP A 83 -4.94 -20.93 -4.37
CA TRP A 83 -4.62 -19.62 -3.80
C TRP A 83 -4.29 -18.60 -4.89
N SER A 84 -3.44 -18.97 -5.86
CA SER A 84 -3.05 -18.09 -6.97
C SER A 84 -4.24 -17.65 -7.83
N LYS A 85 -5.29 -18.46 -7.90
CA LYS A 85 -6.52 -18.15 -8.67
C LYS A 85 -7.50 -17.27 -7.89
N LYS A 86 -7.35 -17.17 -6.57
CA LYS A 86 -8.25 -16.37 -5.73
C LYS A 86 -8.08 -14.89 -6.07
N VAL A 87 -9.20 -14.22 -6.28
CA VAL A 87 -9.26 -12.76 -6.38
C VAL A 87 -9.70 -12.22 -5.02
N TRP A 88 -8.81 -11.52 -4.33
CA TRP A 88 -9.08 -10.94 -3.01
C TRP A 88 -9.84 -9.62 -3.16
N ASN A 89 -10.93 -9.44 -2.41
CA ASN A 89 -11.75 -8.23 -2.55
C ASN A 89 -11.84 -7.46 -1.23
N ASP A 90 -11.44 -6.18 -1.24
CA ASP A 90 -11.56 -5.32 -0.06
C ASP A 90 -13.02 -5.05 0.32
N ALA A 91 -13.99 -5.28 -0.57
CA ALA A 91 -15.41 -5.25 -0.24
C ALA A 91 -15.86 -6.37 0.70
N ASN A 92 -15.09 -7.46 0.80
CA ASN A 92 -15.37 -8.61 1.63
C ASN A 92 -14.41 -8.65 2.83
N PRO A 93 -14.82 -8.21 4.04
CA PRO A 93 -13.97 -8.25 5.23
C PRO A 93 -13.41 -9.64 5.54
N GLU A 94 -14.13 -10.71 5.19
CA GLU A 94 -13.67 -12.08 5.43
C GLU A 94 -12.48 -12.46 4.54
N ASP A 95 -12.38 -11.89 3.34
CA ASP A 95 -11.18 -12.06 2.52
C ASP A 95 -9.97 -11.49 3.27
N ILE A 96 -10.08 -10.31 3.88
CA ILE A 96 -8.99 -9.71 4.65
C ILE A 96 -8.71 -10.48 5.94
N ARG A 97 -9.75 -10.96 6.63
CA ARG A 97 -9.63 -11.74 7.86
C ARG A 97 -8.91 -13.07 7.63
N SER A 98 -9.21 -13.73 6.52
CA SER A 98 -8.67 -15.06 6.16
C SER A 98 -7.19 -15.07 5.76
N ILE A 99 -6.54 -13.91 5.65
CA ILE A 99 -5.11 -13.82 5.32
C ILE A 99 -4.28 -14.37 6.49
N ASP A 100 -3.49 -15.41 6.20
CA ASP A 100 -2.62 -16.10 7.17
C ASP A 100 -1.55 -15.16 7.74
N ILE A 101 -1.32 -15.24 9.05
CA ILE A 101 -0.35 -14.41 9.78
C ILE A 101 1.09 -14.48 9.24
N LYS A 102 1.44 -15.55 8.53
CA LYS A 102 2.76 -15.76 7.93
C LYS A 102 2.92 -15.03 6.59
N GLN A 103 1.84 -14.49 6.02
CA GLN A 103 1.94 -13.71 4.80
C GLN A 103 2.79 -12.45 5.00
N PRO A 104 3.50 -11.95 3.96
CA PRO A 104 4.25 -10.70 4.03
C PRO A 104 3.39 -9.56 4.56
N HIS A 105 3.98 -8.65 5.33
CA HIS A 105 3.31 -7.51 5.98
C HIS A 105 2.24 -7.86 7.03
N ARG A 106 1.73 -9.10 7.07
CA ARG A 106 0.53 -9.43 7.83
C ARG A 106 0.70 -9.25 9.34
N THR A 107 1.89 -9.52 9.87
CA THR A 107 2.21 -9.29 11.27
C THR A 107 2.11 -7.81 11.67
N ILE A 108 2.48 -6.90 10.76
CA ILE A 108 2.34 -5.46 10.94
C ILE A 108 0.87 -5.05 10.83
N ASP A 109 0.16 -5.56 9.83
CA ASP A 109 -1.27 -5.27 9.65
C ASP A 109 -2.09 -5.67 10.89
N VAL A 110 -1.79 -6.85 11.46
CA VAL A 110 -2.47 -7.35 12.66
C VAL A 110 -2.18 -6.49 13.89
N GLU A 111 -0.94 -6.04 14.11
CA GLU A 111 -0.62 -5.12 15.22
C GLU A 111 -1.46 -3.83 15.14
N ILE A 112 -1.66 -3.30 13.93
CA ILE A 112 -2.47 -2.11 13.70
C ILE A 112 -3.96 -2.40 13.90
N PHE A 113 -4.44 -3.54 13.40
CA PHE A 113 -5.83 -3.96 13.59
C PHE A 113 -6.17 -4.13 15.06
N GLU A 114 -5.28 -4.75 15.83
CA GLU A 114 -5.49 -4.92 17.26
C GLU A 114 -5.48 -3.58 18.00
N ALA A 115 -4.60 -2.64 17.63
CA ALA A 115 -4.60 -1.29 18.20
C ALA A 115 -5.91 -0.55 17.88
N HIS A 116 -6.46 -0.75 16.68
CA HIS A 116 -7.75 -0.22 16.30
C HIS A 116 -8.90 -0.82 17.09
N ASP A 117 -8.96 -2.15 17.20
CA ASP A 117 -10.01 -2.87 17.93
C ASP A 117 -9.96 -2.56 19.43
N ARG A 118 -8.76 -2.35 19.99
CA ARG A 118 -8.57 -1.84 21.37
C ARG A 118 -8.97 -0.38 21.54
N ARG A 119 -9.37 0.30 20.46
CA ARG A 119 -9.72 1.72 20.43
C ARG A 119 -8.57 2.58 20.95
N GLU A 120 -7.35 2.25 20.55
CA GLU A 120 -6.17 3.07 20.82
C GLU A 120 -5.94 4.06 19.67
N VAL A 121 -6.41 3.70 18.47
CA VAL A 121 -6.32 4.47 17.23
C VAL A 121 -7.51 4.14 16.29
N ASP A 122 -8.07 5.09 15.56
CA ASP A 122 -8.80 4.85 14.30
C ASP A 122 -7.83 4.62 13.13
N ALA A 123 -7.54 3.36 12.79
CA ALA A 123 -6.48 3.02 11.84
C ALA A 123 -7.00 2.56 10.49
N TYR A 124 -6.27 2.95 9.44
CA TYR A 124 -6.53 2.58 8.04
C TYR A 124 -5.28 2.02 7.38
N ILE A 125 -5.46 0.94 6.62
CA ILE A 125 -4.37 0.28 5.87
C ILE A 125 -4.67 0.34 4.38
N VAL A 126 -3.67 0.79 3.61
CA VAL A 126 -3.71 0.70 2.15
C VAL A 126 -2.66 -0.25 1.64
N CYS A 127 -3.12 -1.19 0.83
CA CYS A 127 -2.39 -2.28 0.23
C CYS A 127 -2.27 -2.04 -1.29
N PRO A 128 -1.29 -1.23 -1.74
CA PRO A 128 -1.09 -0.94 -3.15
C PRO A 128 -0.61 -2.17 -3.92
N SER A 129 -1.13 -2.32 -5.14
CA SER A 129 -0.65 -3.31 -6.11
C SER A 129 0.64 -2.85 -6.82
N CYS A 130 0.97 -3.44 -7.97
CA CYS A 130 2.14 -3.02 -8.75
C CYS A 130 2.12 -1.51 -9.03
N ILE A 131 3.09 -0.80 -8.45
CA ILE A 131 3.23 0.65 -8.59
C ILE A 131 4.22 0.94 -9.71
N TYR A 132 3.75 1.51 -10.81
CA TYR A 132 4.60 1.87 -11.95
C TYR A 132 4.38 3.32 -12.40
N GLY A 133 5.38 3.87 -13.10
CA GLY A 133 5.40 5.24 -13.61
C GLY A 133 6.49 6.09 -12.97
N ILE A 134 6.58 7.36 -13.41
CA ILE A 134 7.59 8.31 -12.94
C ILE A 134 7.04 9.04 -11.71
N GLY A 135 7.71 8.87 -10.56
CA GLY A 135 7.39 9.61 -9.35
C GLY A 135 7.62 11.11 -9.51
N ASP A 136 6.87 11.92 -8.78
CA ASP A 136 6.98 13.39 -8.72
C ASP A 136 7.66 13.89 -7.44
N GLY A 137 8.04 12.95 -6.55
CA GLY A 137 8.74 13.25 -5.30
C GLY A 137 10.21 13.64 -5.49
N PRO A 138 10.83 14.24 -4.46
CA PRO A 138 12.21 14.75 -4.51
C PRO A 138 13.29 13.65 -4.48
N VAL A 139 12.89 12.38 -4.33
CA VAL A 139 13.77 11.22 -4.15
C VAL A 139 13.70 10.27 -5.36
N LYS A 140 13.81 8.96 -5.15
CA LYS A 140 13.70 7.94 -6.21
C LYS A 140 12.38 8.12 -6.98
N ARG A 141 12.51 8.35 -8.29
CA ARG A 141 11.39 8.54 -9.23
C ARG A 141 11.11 7.30 -10.08
N ILE A 142 11.93 6.26 -9.95
CA ILE A 142 11.80 5.00 -10.68
C ILE A 142 11.20 3.92 -9.79
N THR A 143 10.41 3.03 -10.39
CA THR A 143 9.76 1.90 -9.71
C THR A 143 10.75 0.78 -9.43
N GLN A 144 10.66 0.17 -8.24
CA GLN A 144 11.47 -0.98 -7.83
C GLN A 144 11.16 -2.25 -8.66
N GLN A 145 9.89 -2.52 -8.94
CA GLN A 145 9.45 -3.71 -9.69
C GLN A 145 9.78 -3.65 -11.19
N SER A 146 10.25 -2.51 -11.70
CA SER A 146 10.68 -2.36 -13.09
C SER A 146 11.91 -1.44 -13.17
N PRO A 147 13.09 -1.91 -12.73
CA PRO A 147 14.30 -1.08 -12.67
C PRO A 147 14.82 -0.66 -14.05
N THR A 148 14.47 -1.42 -15.09
CA THR A 148 15.00 -1.29 -16.45
C THR A 148 14.14 -0.43 -17.39
N SER A 149 12.93 -0.02 -17.00
CA SER A 149 12.03 0.76 -17.85
C SER A 149 12.33 2.26 -17.76
N SER A 150 13.47 2.67 -18.32
CA SER A 150 13.83 4.09 -18.57
C SER A 150 12.97 4.74 -19.67
N GLY A 151 11.63 4.58 -19.60
CA GLY A 151 10.73 5.21 -20.56
C GLY A 151 9.26 4.75 -20.60
N LEU A 152 8.75 3.95 -19.65
CA LEU A 152 7.33 3.58 -19.68
C LEU A 152 6.47 4.69 -19.02
N HIS A 153 5.89 5.54 -19.87
CA HIS A 153 5.02 6.63 -19.47
C HIS A 153 3.59 6.13 -19.32
N SER A 154 3.25 5.69 -18.11
CA SER A 154 1.87 5.73 -17.62
C SER A 154 1.95 6.16 -16.17
N ALA A 155 1.56 7.41 -15.92
CA ALA A 155 1.57 7.99 -14.60
C ALA A 155 0.37 7.48 -13.81
N ARG A 156 0.58 6.56 -12.88
CA ARG A 156 -0.43 6.21 -11.88
C ARG A 156 0.12 6.58 -10.50
N LYS A 157 -0.35 7.72 -10.02
CA LYS A 157 0.19 8.38 -8.82
C LYS A 157 -0.29 7.63 -7.57
N ARG A 158 0.65 6.95 -6.92
CA ARG A 158 0.50 6.43 -5.54
C ARG A 158 -0.28 7.39 -4.65
N SER A 159 0.15 8.65 -4.59
CA SER A 159 -0.42 9.71 -3.73
C SER A 159 -1.93 9.88 -3.85
N ASN A 160 -2.53 9.63 -5.03
CA ASN A 160 -3.97 9.78 -5.20
C ASN A 160 -4.76 8.74 -4.39
N LEU A 161 -4.29 7.49 -4.33
CA LEU A 161 -4.93 6.45 -3.55
C LEU A 161 -4.94 6.82 -2.06
N TYR A 162 -3.78 7.24 -1.54
CA TYR A 162 -3.62 7.71 -0.16
C TYR A 162 -4.59 8.85 0.17
N ILE A 163 -4.62 9.88 -0.68
CA ILE A 163 -5.50 11.04 -0.48
C ILE A 163 -6.97 10.62 -0.48
N LEU A 164 -7.38 9.66 -1.33
CA LEU A 164 -8.77 9.22 -1.41
C LEU A 164 -9.19 8.44 -0.17
N VAL A 165 -8.34 7.54 0.34
CA VAL A 165 -8.64 6.81 1.58
C VAL A 165 -8.63 7.74 2.78
N ILE A 166 -7.68 8.69 2.88
CA ILE A 166 -7.67 9.72 3.94
C ILE A 166 -8.96 10.56 3.90
N LYS A 167 -9.37 11.04 2.72
CA LYS A 167 -10.63 11.79 2.58
C LYS A 167 -11.84 10.97 3.00
N HIS A 168 -11.86 9.68 2.67
CA HIS A 168 -12.94 8.80 3.07
C HIS A 168 -12.97 8.58 4.58
N ALA A 169 -11.82 8.29 5.20
CA ALA A 169 -11.67 8.11 6.64
C ALA A 169 -12.14 9.35 7.42
N LEU A 170 -11.71 10.55 6.98
CA LEU A 170 -12.18 11.82 7.55
C LEU A 170 -13.71 11.96 7.46
N LYS A 171 -14.31 11.59 6.33
CA LYS A 171 -15.77 11.62 6.15
C LYS A 171 -16.51 10.62 7.04
N VAL A 172 -16.02 9.38 7.14
CA VAL A 172 -16.62 8.34 8.01
C VAL A 172 -16.67 8.83 9.46
N ARG A 173 -15.60 9.52 9.88
CA ARG A 173 -15.50 10.15 11.19
C ARG A 173 -16.47 11.32 11.38
N GLU A 174 -16.59 12.23 10.42
CA GLU A 174 -17.58 13.32 10.46
C GLU A 174 -19.03 12.79 10.60
N GLU A 175 -19.29 11.60 10.07
CA GLU A 175 -20.59 10.92 10.18
C GLU A 175 -20.77 10.16 11.51
N GLY A 176 -19.77 10.15 12.40
CA GLY A 176 -19.80 9.44 13.69
C GLY A 176 -19.86 7.92 13.56
N LYS A 177 -19.44 7.37 12.41
CA LYS A 177 -19.49 5.93 12.15
C LYS A 177 -18.23 5.25 12.67
N THR A 178 -18.44 4.12 13.35
CA THR A 178 -17.36 3.19 13.68
C THR A 178 -17.30 2.10 12.62
N THR A 179 -16.10 1.79 12.15
CA THR A 179 -15.80 0.66 11.26
C THR A 179 -14.99 -0.39 12.00
N SER A 180 -14.92 -1.61 11.47
CA SER A 180 -13.96 -2.60 11.94
C SER A 180 -12.58 -2.43 11.27
N ALA A 181 -11.53 -2.96 11.90
CA ALA A 181 -10.18 -2.90 11.33
C ALA A 181 -10.10 -3.50 9.91
N TYR A 182 -10.82 -4.60 9.65
CA TYR A 182 -10.92 -5.24 8.34
C TYR A 182 -11.72 -4.41 7.32
N GLU A 183 -12.63 -3.55 7.81
CA GLU A 183 -13.34 -2.58 6.97
C GLU A 183 -12.49 -1.36 6.60
N ASN A 184 -11.40 -1.14 7.36
CA ASN A 184 -10.44 -0.08 7.12
C ASN A 184 -9.21 -0.52 6.30
N PHE A 185 -9.24 -1.73 5.75
CA PHE A 185 -8.24 -2.23 4.80
C PHE A 185 -8.70 -2.02 3.36
N TYR A 186 -7.84 -1.47 2.51
CA TYR A 186 -8.15 -1.13 1.12
C TYR A 186 -7.08 -1.65 0.17
N PHE A 187 -7.51 -2.34 -0.89
CA PHE A 187 -6.61 -2.66 -2.00
C PHE A 187 -6.45 -1.45 -2.94
N GLY A 188 -5.24 -1.28 -3.46
CA GLY A 188 -4.90 -0.30 -4.48
C GLY A 188 -4.74 -0.94 -5.85
N SER A 189 -5.82 -1.49 -6.40
CA SER A 189 -5.79 -2.33 -7.60
C SER A 189 -6.76 -1.82 -8.67
N ALA A 190 -6.29 -1.74 -9.92
CA ALA A 190 -7.06 -1.21 -11.04
C ALA A 190 -7.11 -2.13 -12.27
N GLY A 191 -6.29 -3.17 -12.29
CA GLY A 191 -6.22 -4.15 -13.37
C GLY A 191 -5.18 -5.22 -13.07
N THR A 192 -5.07 -6.18 -13.99
CA THR A 192 -4.14 -7.29 -13.91
C THR A 192 -3.13 -7.22 -15.06
N HIS A 193 -1.95 -7.77 -14.83
CA HIS A 193 -0.94 -7.97 -15.88
C HIS A 193 -0.15 -9.23 -15.57
N GLU A 194 0.50 -9.76 -16.60
CA GLU A 194 1.44 -10.86 -16.48
C GLU A 194 2.83 -10.34 -16.84
N TRP A 195 3.83 -10.61 -15.99
CA TRP A 195 5.20 -10.16 -16.24
C TRP A 195 5.76 -10.69 -17.57
N GLY A 196 5.40 -11.91 -17.96
CA GLY A 196 5.78 -12.46 -19.26
C GLY A 196 5.22 -11.66 -20.44
N SER A 197 3.97 -11.20 -20.34
CA SER A 197 3.33 -10.37 -21.36
C SER A 197 3.94 -8.95 -21.42
N VAL A 198 4.31 -8.38 -20.26
CA VAL A 198 5.07 -7.13 -20.18
C VAL A 198 6.45 -7.29 -20.83
N ALA A 199 7.18 -8.36 -20.50
CA ALA A 199 8.52 -8.63 -21.04
C ALA A 199 8.48 -8.79 -22.56
N LYS A 200 7.52 -9.56 -23.11
CA LYS A 200 7.32 -9.73 -24.56
C LYS A 200 7.04 -8.39 -25.26
N SER A 201 6.32 -7.50 -24.60
CA SER A 201 6.00 -6.17 -25.15
C SER A 201 7.22 -5.22 -25.13
N LEU A 202 8.08 -5.35 -24.12
CA LEU A 202 9.25 -4.47 -23.94
C LEU A 202 10.50 -4.92 -24.71
N ALA A 203 10.70 -6.23 -24.89
CA ALA A 203 11.94 -6.76 -25.46
C ALA A 203 12.29 -6.17 -26.85
N PRO A 204 11.37 -6.03 -27.81
CA PRO A 204 11.68 -5.40 -29.10
C PRO A 204 12.11 -3.93 -28.97
N LEU A 205 11.42 -3.17 -28.11
CA LEU A 205 11.69 -1.74 -27.88
C LEU A 205 13.05 -1.52 -27.20
N LEU A 206 13.42 -2.41 -26.27
CA LEU A 206 14.71 -2.34 -25.59
C LEU A 206 15.85 -2.76 -26.53
N HIS A 207 15.62 -3.75 -27.40
CA HIS A 207 16.60 -4.19 -28.40
C HIS A 207 16.88 -3.10 -29.43
N GLU A 208 15.85 -2.42 -29.95
CA GLU A 208 16.01 -1.25 -30.83
C GLU A 208 16.89 -0.16 -30.20
N LYS A 209 16.74 0.04 -28.89
CA LYS A 209 17.56 0.97 -28.10
C LYS A 209 18.91 0.40 -27.66
N LYS A 210 19.30 -0.79 -28.11
CA LYS A 210 20.53 -1.50 -27.74
C LYS A 210 20.71 -1.65 -26.23
N ARG A 211 19.59 -1.85 -25.50
CA ARG A 211 19.57 -2.08 -24.05
C ARG A 211 19.51 -3.55 -23.66
N VAL A 212 19.20 -4.43 -24.62
CA VAL A 212 19.20 -5.89 -24.49
C VAL A 212 19.76 -6.51 -25.77
N GLU A 213 20.24 -7.74 -25.69
CA GLU A 213 20.89 -8.46 -26.80
C GLU A 213 19.90 -9.08 -27.78
N SER A 214 18.67 -9.35 -27.35
CA SER A 214 17.63 -10.00 -28.15
C SER A 214 16.31 -9.23 -28.09
N PRO A 215 15.56 -9.15 -29.20
CA PRO A 215 14.20 -8.61 -29.21
C PRO A 215 13.16 -9.58 -28.61
N GLU A 216 13.56 -10.80 -28.26
CA GLU A 216 12.66 -11.83 -27.72
C GLU A 216 12.76 -11.93 -26.20
N ALA A 217 11.61 -12.03 -25.54
CA ALA A 217 11.55 -12.33 -24.10
C ALA A 217 11.77 -13.83 -23.85
N VAL A 218 12.59 -14.15 -22.85
CA VAL A 218 12.89 -15.52 -22.46
C VAL A 218 12.08 -15.93 -21.22
N SER A 219 11.67 -17.20 -21.18
CA SER A 219 11.09 -17.79 -19.97
C SER A 219 12.18 -18.00 -18.93
N ILE A 220 11.89 -17.63 -17.68
CA ILE A 220 12.77 -17.83 -16.54
C ILE A 220 12.32 -19.11 -15.83
N LYS A 221 13.27 -20.00 -15.52
CA LYS A 221 13.00 -21.17 -14.67
C LYS A 221 12.98 -20.73 -13.21
N LEU A 222 12.10 -21.34 -12.43
CA LEU A 222 12.14 -21.26 -10.97
C LEU A 222 13.52 -21.68 -10.43
N GLY A 223 13.91 -21.07 -9.32
CA GLY A 223 15.25 -21.14 -8.73
C GLY A 223 16.13 -19.93 -9.05
N SER A 224 15.56 -18.83 -9.54
CA SER A 224 16.29 -17.59 -9.85
C SER A 224 16.09 -16.53 -8.76
N ASP A 225 17.04 -15.60 -8.61
CA ASP A 225 16.92 -14.47 -7.67
C ASP A 225 15.71 -13.55 -7.97
N LEU A 226 15.06 -13.72 -9.13
CA LEU A 226 13.91 -12.94 -9.56
C LEU A 226 12.57 -13.51 -9.06
N ASP A 227 12.54 -14.74 -8.56
CA ASP A 227 11.31 -15.48 -8.29
C ASP A 227 10.37 -14.74 -7.32
N PHE A 228 10.91 -14.07 -6.30
CA PHE A 228 10.12 -13.28 -5.35
C PHE A 228 9.44 -12.05 -6.00
N ASN A 229 10.04 -11.46 -7.04
CA ASN A 229 9.56 -10.22 -7.65
C ASN A 229 8.59 -10.43 -8.81
N ILE A 230 8.74 -11.55 -9.54
CA ILE A 230 7.98 -11.79 -10.79
C ILE A 230 7.26 -13.13 -10.85
N GLY A 231 7.52 -14.04 -9.90
CA GLY A 231 6.95 -15.39 -9.88
C GLY A 231 5.74 -15.57 -8.97
N ASN A 232 5.35 -14.53 -8.21
CA ASN A 232 4.16 -14.57 -7.36
C ASN A 232 2.92 -14.04 -8.09
N ASN A 233 1.75 -14.45 -7.62
CA ASN A 233 0.46 -13.93 -8.03
C ASN A 233 -0.27 -13.29 -6.84
N SER A 234 -0.67 -12.02 -7.00
CA SER A 234 -1.31 -11.21 -5.94
C SER A 234 -2.55 -10.47 -6.45
N VAL A 235 -3.46 -11.20 -7.10
CA VAL A 235 -4.66 -10.61 -7.71
C VAL A 235 -5.65 -10.10 -6.67
N SER A 236 -5.99 -8.81 -6.74
CA SER A 236 -6.95 -8.18 -5.84
C SER A 236 -7.87 -7.18 -6.57
N THR A 237 -9.03 -6.92 -5.97
CA THR A 237 -10.03 -5.95 -6.42
C THR A 237 -10.29 -4.91 -5.33
N ALA A 238 -10.35 -3.64 -5.72
CA ALA A 238 -10.55 -2.49 -4.86
C ALA A 238 -11.99 -1.95 -4.90
N ASP A 239 -12.99 -2.83 -4.74
CA ASP A 239 -14.39 -2.45 -4.88
C ASP A 239 -14.86 -1.51 -3.76
N ARG A 240 -14.38 -1.69 -2.52
CA ARG A 240 -14.63 -0.75 -1.42
C ARG A 240 -13.96 0.58 -1.72
N GLY A 241 -12.66 0.59 -2.04
CA GLY A 241 -11.94 1.81 -2.40
C GLY A 241 -12.63 2.62 -3.51
N ALA A 242 -13.09 1.92 -4.56
CA ALA A 242 -13.82 2.54 -5.68
C ALA A 242 -15.18 3.12 -5.25
N ARG A 243 -15.93 2.47 -4.36
CA ARG A 243 -17.21 3.00 -3.83
C ARG A 243 -16.98 4.21 -2.92
N SER A 244 -15.98 4.12 -2.03
CA SER A 244 -15.64 5.13 -1.05
C SER A 244 -15.23 6.47 -1.66
N ALA A 245 -14.71 6.47 -2.89
CA ALA A 245 -14.33 7.68 -3.62
C ALA A 245 -15.45 8.35 -4.45
N GLY A 246 -16.65 7.77 -4.50
CA GLY A 246 -17.83 8.33 -5.19
C GLY A 246 -17.98 7.95 -6.67
N SER A 247 -19.22 7.90 -7.16
CA SER A 247 -19.59 7.39 -8.50
C SER A 247 -18.87 8.07 -9.67
N HIS A 248 -18.55 9.36 -9.58
CA HIS A 248 -17.84 10.11 -10.61
C HIS A 248 -16.32 9.79 -10.68
N THR A 249 -15.78 9.10 -9.68
CA THR A 249 -14.39 8.63 -9.64
C THR A 249 -14.24 7.12 -9.82
N THR A 250 -15.33 6.35 -9.95
CA THR A 250 -15.24 4.90 -10.28
C THR A 250 -14.51 4.67 -11.61
N SER A 251 -14.71 5.59 -12.56
CA SER A 251 -13.96 5.64 -13.81
C SER A 251 -12.51 6.12 -13.61
N ARG A 252 -12.19 6.83 -12.52
CA ARG A 252 -10.82 7.17 -12.12
C ARG A 252 -10.13 6.02 -11.38
N TRP A 253 -10.82 5.24 -10.54
CA TRP A 253 -10.25 4.04 -9.88
C TRP A 253 -9.97 2.90 -10.86
N ARG A 254 -10.90 2.64 -11.80
CA ARG A 254 -10.69 1.65 -12.87
C ARG A 254 -9.73 2.13 -13.98
N ARG A 255 -9.33 3.41 -13.96
CA ARG A 255 -8.32 4.00 -14.85
C ARG A 255 -7.03 4.46 -14.12
N ALA A 256 -6.97 4.30 -12.79
CA ALA A 256 -5.84 4.66 -11.91
C ALA A 256 -4.87 3.49 -11.71
#